data_AF-A0A9D1ENJ4-F1
#
_entry.id   AF-A0A9D1ENJ4-F1
#
_cell.length_a   1.000
_cell.length_b   1.000
_cell.length_c   1.000
_cell.angle_alpha   90.00
_cell.angle_beta   90.00
_cell.angle_gamma   90.00
#
_symmetry.space_group_name_H-M   'P 1'
#
loop_
_entity.id
_entity.type
_entity.pdbx_description
1 polymer ?
#
loop_
_entity_poly.entity_id
_entity_poly.type
_entity_poly.pdbx_seq_one_letter_code
_entity_poly.pdbx_strand_id
1 'polypeptide(L)'
;MKFLSVLIALIMAFSLTACTSEPSDEPQDPAEATQDGENIEDGGDSSDTYDESMADINEMVELYLEDGYSYDGLVEVLEYTFTHDEAVEAVDNCGADWNEQAVLAAQNTLEYTAYSYDGLYYMLMEYQYFTDEQARYGVDNCGADWNEQAVAAALQQLEFSSTSHDKLIEELVEYGEFTREQAEYGVENCGADWSEQAVKAAQESLEYSAYSRDGMVEELVEYYMFTDEQAQYAADNCGVDWDEQALRYVTETLEYSPDSYDGLYQAMIDYYGFTAEQAQYAVDNCGADWNEQAVKAAQVALEYSAYSYTDLYNELVEYDGFTEEQATYAVDNCGADWNEQALKAAQETLEYTPCSYSDLYTNLTEYDGFTEEQAQYAVDNCGADWNEQALLAAQDYMEYLDDLTRDTLLTMLEFDGFTDEQAEYAVDQLGL
;
A
#
# COMPACT_ATOMS: atom_id res chain seq x y z
N MET A 1 -7.79 -1.84 -12.74
CA MET A 1 -8.58 -3.04 -13.14
C MET A 1 -8.21 -4.14 -12.16
N LYS A 2 -9.12 -4.44 -11.22
CA LYS A 2 -9.07 -5.47 -10.15
C LYS A 2 -8.10 -5.28 -8.97
N PHE A 3 -8.67 -4.61 -7.95
CA PHE A 3 -8.39 -4.58 -6.51
C PHE A 3 -8.44 -5.99 -5.88
N LEU A 4 -7.56 -6.31 -4.90
CA LEU A 4 -7.83 -6.25 -3.45
C LEU A 4 -8.89 -7.27 -2.98
N SER A 5 -8.48 -8.49 -2.63
CA SER A 5 -9.30 -9.48 -1.89
C SER A 5 -8.41 -10.60 -1.32
N VAL A 6 -7.51 -10.31 -0.37
CA VAL A 6 -6.97 -11.31 0.57
C VAL A 6 -6.60 -10.61 1.87
N LEU A 7 -7.60 -10.36 2.71
CA LEU A 7 -7.42 -10.18 4.15
C LEU A 7 -8.65 -10.81 4.80
N ILE A 8 -8.49 -11.38 6.00
CA ILE A 8 -9.41 -12.31 6.69
C ILE A 8 -9.25 -13.77 6.25
N ALA A 9 -8.08 -14.32 6.60
CA ALA A 9 -7.92 -15.75 6.89
C ALA A 9 -6.86 -15.85 7.99
N LEU A 10 -7.25 -15.61 9.25
CA LEU A 10 -6.32 -15.70 10.37
C LEU A 10 -6.98 -15.88 11.75
N ILE A 11 -7.74 -16.96 11.95
CA ILE A 11 -7.79 -17.62 13.28
C ILE A 11 -7.86 -19.15 13.08
N MET A 12 -6.71 -19.74 12.76
CA MET A 12 -6.39 -21.11 13.18
C MET A 12 -4.96 -21.09 13.67
N ALA A 13 -4.78 -21.08 14.99
CA ALA A 13 -3.49 -21.30 15.63
C ALA A 13 -3.65 -22.38 16.70
N PHE A 14 -3.38 -23.60 16.27
CA PHE A 14 -2.80 -24.71 17.01
C PHE A 14 -2.21 -24.34 18.38
N SER A 15 -2.72 -24.96 19.44
CA SER A 15 -2.01 -25.12 20.71
C SER A 15 -1.31 -26.49 20.74
N LEU A 16 -0.14 -26.58 20.10
CA LEU A 16 0.83 -27.63 20.42
C LEU A 16 2.06 -26.99 21.06
N THR A 17 2.23 -27.26 22.35
CA THR A 17 3.37 -26.84 23.15
C THR A 17 4.57 -27.71 22.78
N ALA A 18 5.49 -27.20 21.97
CA ALA A 18 6.82 -27.78 21.84
C ALA A 18 7.82 -26.96 22.68
N CYS A 19 8.32 -27.58 23.75
CA CYS A 19 9.48 -27.07 24.49
C CYS A 19 10.70 -27.01 23.56
N THR A 20 11.33 -25.85 23.52
CA THR A 20 12.60 -25.60 22.84
C THR A 20 13.77 -26.06 23.70
N SER A 21 14.79 -26.65 23.06
CA SER A 21 16.18 -26.28 23.33
C SER A 21 17.05 -26.57 22.11
N GLU A 22 17.81 -25.54 21.73
CA GLU A 22 18.65 -25.37 20.54
C GLU A 22 19.89 -26.29 20.45
N PRO A 23 20.52 -26.39 19.27
CA PRO A 23 21.66 -27.26 19.01
C PRO A 23 23.02 -26.58 19.26
N SER A 24 24.07 -27.37 19.46
CA SER A 24 25.46 -26.91 19.32
C SER A 24 26.34 -27.96 18.64
N ASP A 25 26.99 -27.49 17.57
CA ASP A 25 28.33 -27.77 17.03
C ASP A 25 28.85 -29.21 16.79
N GLU A 26 29.13 -29.43 15.50
CA GLU A 26 29.99 -30.38 14.76
C GLU A 26 31.46 -30.54 15.28
N PRO A 27 32.38 -31.42 14.74
CA PRO A 27 32.29 -32.43 13.66
C PRO A 27 33.15 -33.75 13.79
N GLN A 28 33.02 -34.67 12.80
CA GLN A 28 33.91 -35.78 12.28
C GLN A 28 34.34 -36.94 13.23
N ASP A 29 34.58 -38.21 12.84
CA ASP A 29 34.93 -38.93 11.59
C ASP A 29 34.66 -40.47 11.82
N PRO A 30 34.61 -41.35 10.79
CA PRO A 30 34.12 -42.74 10.90
C PRO A 30 35.25 -43.76 11.08
N ALA A 31 34.97 -44.88 11.77
CA ALA A 31 35.78 -46.10 11.62
C ALA A 31 35.05 -47.39 12.07
N GLU A 32 34.88 -48.27 11.09
CA GLU A 32 35.11 -49.72 11.09
C GLU A 32 34.51 -50.65 12.17
N ALA A 33 33.57 -51.49 11.67
CA ALA A 33 33.56 -52.96 11.71
C ALA A 33 33.72 -53.71 13.05
N THR A 34 32.70 -54.52 13.37
CA THR A 34 32.80 -55.99 13.20
C THR A 34 31.41 -56.63 13.19
N GLN A 35 31.24 -57.57 12.26
CA GLN A 35 30.18 -58.57 12.25
C GLN A 35 30.23 -59.42 13.53
N ASP A 36 29.06 -59.76 14.07
CA ASP A 36 28.77 -61.13 14.43
C ASP A 36 27.28 -61.37 14.18
N GLY A 37 27.01 -62.34 13.33
CA GLY A 37 25.66 -62.74 12.96
C GLY A 37 25.10 -63.73 13.96
N GLU A 38 23.80 -63.62 14.22
CA GLU A 38 22.96 -64.79 14.42
C GLU A 38 21.72 -64.65 13.55
N ASN A 39 21.66 -65.57 12.59
CA ASN A 39 20.50 -65.88 11.79
C ASN A 39 19.52 -66.63 12.70
N ILE A 40 18.32 -66.10 12.91
CA ILE A 40 17.16 -66.91 13.25
C ILE A 40 16.10 -66.61 12.19
N GLU A 41 16.07 -67.46 11.17
CA GLU A 41 14.84 -67.72 10.42
C GLU A 41 13.90 -68.49 11.34
N ASP A 42 12.63 -68.08 11.35
CA ASP A 42 11.48 -68.91 10.99
C ASP A 42 10.28 -68.70 11.92
N GLY A 43 9.14 -68.42 11.30
CA GLY A 43 7.88 -68.98 11.73
C GLY A 43 7.05 -68.16 12.72
N GLY A 44 6.21 -67.30 12.16
CA GLY A 44 4.79 -67.17 12.52
C GLY A 44 4.44 -66.71 13.93
N ASP A 45 3.86 -65.53 14.04
CA ASP A 45 2.45 -65.44 14.43
C ASP A 45 1.89 -64.10 13.96
N SER A 46 0.78 -64.13 13.24
CA SER A 46 0.15 -62.96 12.64
C SER A 46 -1.23 -62.69 13.25
N SER A 47 -1.41 -62.96 14.55
CA SER A 47 -2.69 -62.73 15.23
C SER A 47 -2.67 -61.82 16.44
N ASP A 48 -1.50 -61.45 16.99
CA ASP A 48 -1.45 -60.77 18.29
C ASP A 48 -1.17 -59.26 18.19
N THR A 49 -0.80 -58.73 17.03
CA THR A 49 -0.64 -57.27 16.80
C THR A 49 -1.93 -56.59 16.33
N TYR A 50 -2.87 -57.35 15.78
CA TYR A 50 -4.14 -56.83 15.25
C TYR A 50 -5.17 -56.50 16.34
N ASP A 51 -5.08 -57.15 17.51
CA ASP A 51 -6.10 -57.05 18.57
C ASP A 51 -5.85 -55.84 19.50
N GLU A 52 -4.59 -55.40 19.66
CA GLU A 52 -4.24 -54.16 20.38
C GLU A 52 -4.44 -52.92 19.49
N SER A 53 -4.04 -52.94 18.21
CA SER A 53 -4.24 -51.79 17.31
C SER A 53 -5.72 -51.50 17.01
N MET A 54 -6.58 -52.53 17.01
CA MET A 54 -8.03 -52.36 16.84
C MET A 54 -8.74 -51.87 18.11
N ALA A 55 -8.19 -52.10 19.31
CA ALA A 55 -8.71 -51.48 20.52
C ALA A 55 -8.40 -49.98 20.52
N ASP A 56 -7.18 -49.62 20.09
CA ASP A 56 -6.71 -48.23 20.01
C ASP A 56 -7.47 -47.43 18.94
N ILE A 57 -7.75 -47.99 17.75
CA ILE A 57 -8.49 -47.27 16.70
C ILE A 57 -9.96 -47.01 17.08
N ASN A 58 -10.62 -47.98 17.75
CA ASN A 58 -12.01 -47.81 18.17
C ASN A 58 -12.15 -46.79 19.30
N GLU A 59 -11.17 -46.73 20.22
CA GLU A 59 -11.14 -45.69 21.26
C GLU A 59 -10.97 -44.28 20.64
N MET A 60 -10.10 -44.16 19.62
CA MET A 60 -9.95 -42.90 18.88
C MET A 60 -11.22 -42.52 18.11
N VAL A 61 -11.89 -43.49 17.48
CA VAL A 61 -13.19 -43.27 16.83
C VAL A 61 -14.22 -42.76 17.82
N GLU A 62 -14.37 -43.40 18.99
CA GLU A 62 -15.32 -42.96 20.02
C GLU A 62 -15.03 -41.52 20.47
N LEU A 63 -13.75 -41.18 20.68
CA LEU A 63 -13.33 -39.83 21.06
C LEU A 63 -13.67 -38.78 20.00
N TYR A 64 -13.35 -39.03 18.73
CA TYR A 64 -13.65 -38.07 17.66
C TYR A 64 -15.16 -37.93 17.39
N LEU A 65 -15.94 -38.97 17.62
CA LEU A 65 -17.40 -38.87 17.52
C LEU A 65 -18.04 -37.99 18.62
N GLU A 66 -17.33 -37.71 19.73
CA GLU A 66 -17.75 -36.70 20.71
C GLU A 66 -17.60 -35.27 20.19
N ASP A 67 -16.72 -35.05 19.21
CA ASP A 67 -16.45 -33.75 18.60
C ASP A 67 -17.31 -33.48 17.34
N GLY A 68 -18.02 -34.50 16.82
CA GLY A 68 -18.91 -34.36 15.67
C GLY A 68 -18.24 -34.59 14.32
N TYR A 69 -17.30 -35.52 14.18
CA TYR A 69 -16.59 -35.73 12.91
C TYR A 69 -17.50 -36.30 11.80
N SER A 70 -17.29 -35.84 10.57
CA SER A 70 -17.87 -36.45 9.37
C SER A 70 -17.22 -37.80 9.06
N TYR A 71 -17.83 -38.60 8.19
CA TYR A 71 -17.24 -39.87 7.73
C TYR A 71 -15.85 -39.64 7.12
N ASP A 72 -15.76 -38.73 6.14
CA ASP A 72 -14.50 -38.48 5.42
C ASP A 72 -13.46 -37.82 6.33
N GLY A 73 -13.86 -36.89 7.20
CA GLY A 73 -12.96 -36.26 8.16
C GLY A 73 -12.43 -37.24 9.21
N LEU A 74 -13.26 -38.20 9.65
CA LEU A 74 -12.84 -39.24 10.59
C LEU A 74 -11.86 -40.22 9.93
N VAL A 75 -12.10 -40.61 8.68
CA VAL A 75 -11.13 -41.42 7.92
C VAL A 75 -9.80 -40.67 7.78
N GLU A 76 -9.83 -39.39 7.39
CA GLU A 76 -8.62 -38.57 7.22
C GLU A 76 -7.80 -38.47 8.52
N VAL A 77 -8.44 -38.20 9.67
CA VAL A 77 -7.71 -38.05 10.93
C VAL A 77 -7.10 -39.38 11.42
N LEU A 78 -7.75 -40.51 11.15
CA LEU A 78 -7.24 -41.83 11.54
C LEU A 78 -6.06 -42.27 10.67
N GLU A 79 -6.02 -41.86 9.39
CA GLU A 79 -4.92 -42.17 8.47
C GLU A 79 -3.55 -41.61 8.90
N TYR A 80 -3.51 -40.68 9.85
CA TYR A 80 -2.25 -40.23 10.46
C TYR A 80 -1.57 -41.33 11.29
N THR A 81 -2.33 -42.30 11.79
CA THR A 81 -1.85 -43.35 12.70
C THR A 81 -2.04 -44.75 12.13
N PHE A 82 -3.10 -44.97 11.35
CA PHE A 82 -3.51 -46.28 10.82
C PHE A 82 -3.48 -46.29 9.29
N THR A 83 -3.52 -47.49 8.71
CA THR A 83 -3.65 -47.60 7.25
C THR A 83 -5.05 -47.18 6.80
N HIS A 84 -5.18 -46.75 5.53
CA HIS A 84 -6.47 -46.40 4.93
C HIS A 84 -7.52 -47.50 5.11
N ASP A 85 -7.15 -48.76 4.85
CA ASP A 85 -8.06 -49.89 4.95
C ASP A 85 -8.54 -50.10 6.41
N GLU A 86 -7.66 -49.92 7.41
CA GLU A 86 -8.02 -50.01 8.84
C GLU A 86 -8.93 -48.85 9.27
N ALA A 87 -8.63 -47.63 8.83
CA ALA A 87 -9.44 -46.45 9.12
C ALA A 87 -10.86 -46.58 8.54
N VAL A 88 -10.97 -46.94 7.26
CA VAL A 88 -12.27 -47.17 6.60
C VAL A 88 -13.04 -48.30 7.29
N GLU A 89 -12.37 -49.41 7.63
CA GLU A 89 -13.02 -50.53 8.33
C GLU A 89 -13.55 -50.12 9.72
N ALA A 90 -12.79 -49.33 10.48
CA ALA A 90 -13.23 -48.84 11.78
C ALA A 90 -14.42 -47.88 11.66
N VAL A 91 -14.36 -46.92 10.74
CA VAL A 91 -15.43 -45.95 10.51
C VAL A 91 -16.70 -46.62 9.95
N ASP A 92 -16.59 -47.60 9.05
CA ASP A 92 -17.73 -48.36 8.53
C ASP A 92 -18.47 -49.15 9.63
N ASN A 93 -17.76 -49.56 10.68
CA ASN A 93 -18.31 -50.38 11.76
C ASN A 93 -18.61 -49.61 13.06
N CYS A 94 -18.34 -48.30 13.11
CA CYS A 94 -18.53 -47.50 14.32
C CYS A 94 -20.01 -47.29 14.72
N GLY A 95 -20.93 -47.43 13.75
CA GLY A 95 -22.37 -47.28 13.98
C GLY A 95 -22.84 -45.84 14.18
N ALA A 96 -22.01 -44.84 13.85
CA ALA A 96 -22.39 -43.43 13.92
C ALA A 96 -23.57 -43.10 13.00
N ASP A 97 -24.45 -42.22 13.47
CA ASP A 97 -25.41 -41.52 12.61
C ASP A 97 -24.76 -40.23 12.13
N TRP A 98 -24.39 -40.19 10.85
CA TRP A 98 -23.67 -39.06 10.27
C TRP A 98 -24.47 -37.75 10.24
N ASN A 99 -25.81 -37.84 10.31
CA ASN A 99 -26.65 -36.65 10.45
C ASN A 99 -26.63 -36.12 11.89
N GLU A 100 -26.59 -37.00 12.90
CA GLU A 100 -26.41 -36.59 14.30
C GLU A 100 -25.01 -36.00 14.52
N GLN A 101 -23.98 -36.56 13.88
CA GLN A 101 -22.62 -35.99 13.89
C GLN A 101 -22.58 -34.59 13.28
N ALA A 102 -23.28 -34.35 12.15
CA ALA A 102 -23.38 -33.01 11.56
C ALA A 102 -24.07 -32.00 12.49
N VAL A 103 -25.09 -32.43 13.25
CA VAL A 103 -25.75 -31.58 14.26
C VAL A 103 -24.78 -31.25 15.39
N LEU A 104 -24.03 -32.23 15.89
CA LEU A 104 -23.05 -32.03 16.96
C LEU A 104 -21.91 -31.11 16.53
N ALA A 105 -21.35 -31.32 15.33
CA ALA A 105 -20.36 -30.44 14.73
C ALA A 105 -20.86 -29.00 14.60
N ALA A 106 -22.09 -28.82 14.12
CA ALA A 106 -22.72 -27.51 14.01
C ALA A 106 -22.82 -26.81 15.39
N GLN A 107 -23.27 -27.53 16.42
CA GLN A 107 -23.37 -27.02 17.79
C GLN A 107 -22.00 -26.64 18.36
N ASN A 108 -21.00 -27.51 18.23
CA ASN A 108 -19.63 -27.26 18.68
C ASN A 108 -19.02 -26.05 17.97
N THR A 109 -19.27 -25.91 16.67
CA THR A 109 -18.76 -24.78 15.88
C THR A 109 -19.34 -23.45 16.38
N LEU A 110 -20.64 -23.41 16.66
CA LEU A 110 -21.35 -22.23 17.15
C LEU A 110 -21.02 -21.85 18.60
N GLU A 111 -20.40 -22.74 19.38
CA GLU A 111 -19.94 -22.42 20.75
C GLU A 111 -18.79 -21.42 20.74
N TYR A 112 -17.96 -21.43 19.69
CA TYR A 112 -16.73 -20.63 19.62
C TYR A 112 -16.82 -19.46 18.64
N THR A 113 -17.65 -19.55 17.61
CA THR A 113 -17.70 -18.53 16.55
C THR A 113 -19.12 -18.38 16.05
N ALA A 114 -19.53 -17.13 15.84
CA ALA A 114 -20.86 -16.84 15.34
C ALA A 114 -20.90 -17.03 13.82
N TYR A 115 -21.92 -17.72 13.33
CA TYR A 115 -22.10 -17.96 11.90
C TYR A 115 -23.53 -17.66 11.47
N SER A 116 -23.68 -17.16 10.24
CA SER A 116 -24.94 -17.22 9.51
C SER A 116 -25.29 -18.67 9.15
N TYR A 117 -26.52 -18.89 8.68
CA TYR A 117 -26.92 -20.19 8.14
C TYR A 117 -25.98 -20.65 7.03
N ASP A 118 -25.77 -19.77 6.04
CA ASP A 118 -24.95 -20.08 4.86
C ASP A 118 -23.47 -20.20 5.23
N GLY A 119 -22.98 -19.37 6.17
CA GLY A 119 -21.64 -19.46 6.71
C GLY A 119 -21.37 -20.80 7.43
N LEU A 120 -22.29 -21.24 8.31
CA LEU A 120 -22.14 -22.52 9.02
C LEU A 120 -22.25 -23.70 8.05
N TYR A 121 -23.18 -23.65 7.11
CA TYR A 121 -23.30 -24.65 6.04
C TYR A 121 -22.01 -24.77 5.24
N TYR A 122 -21.43 -23.63 4.82
CA TYR A 122 -20.15 -23.60 4.09
C TYR A 122 -19.02 -24.18 4.95
N MET A 123 -18.98 -23.82 6.23
CA MET A 123 -18.00 -24.34 7.17
C MET A 123 -18.07 -25.88 7.22
N LEU A 124 -19.25 -26.45 7.47
CA LEU A 124 -19.42 -27.90 7.62
C LEU A 124 -19.05 -28.65 6.34
N MET A 125 -19.39 -28.09 5.18
CA MET A 125 -19.07 -28.72 3.90
C MET A 125 -17.58 -28.65 3.55
N GLU A 126 -17.01 -27.46 3.56
CA GLU A 126 -15.68 -27.23 2.96
C GLU A 126 -14.53 -27.57 3.91
N TYR A 127 -14.74 -27.45 5.23
CA TYR A 127 -13.68 -27.64 6.22
C TYR A 127 -13.90 -28.82 7.17
N GLN A 128 -15.13 -29.32 7.29
CA GLN A 128 -15.43 -30.53 8.07
C GLN A 128 -15.91 -31.71 7.20
N TYR A 129 -15.89 -31.54 5.87
CA TYR A 129 -16.12 -32.61 4.90
C TYR A 129 -17.47 -33.32 5.02
N PHE A 130 -18.50 -32.63 5.50
CA PHE A 130 -19.86 -33.14 5.44
C PHE A 130 -20.39 -33.07 4.00
N THR A 131 -21.20 -34.05 3.61
CA THR A 131 -21.95 -33.97 2.35
C THR A 131 -22.96 -32.81 2.39
N ASP A 132 -23.38 -32.29 1.22
CA ASP A 132 -24.40 -31.23 1.14
C ASP A 132 -25.67 -31.56 1.94
N GLU A 133 -26.13 -32.82 1.89
CA GLU A 133 -27.32 -33.25 2.63
C GLU A 133 -27.09 -33.24 4.15
N GLN A 134 -25.93 -33.72 4.61
CA GLN A 134 -25.58 -33.75 6.04
C GLN A 134 -25.33 -32.34 6.59
N ALA A 135 -24.61 -31.49 5.85
CA ALA A 135 -24.35 -30.12 6.26
C ALA A 135 -25.66 -29.35 6.42
N ARG A 136 -26.57 -29.42 5.44
CA ARG A 136 -27.91 -28.82 5.57
C ARG A 136 -28.67 -29.39 6.76
N TYR A 137 -28.65 -30.71 6.92
CA TYR A 137 -29.31 -31.36 8.06
C TYR A 137 -28.75 -30.86 9.39
N GLY A 138 -27.43 -30.76 9.53
CA GLY A 138 -26.74 -30.25 10.72
C GLY A 138 -27.17 -28.84 11.06
N VAL A 139 -27.10 -27.93 10.09
CA VAL A 139 -27.49 -26.52 10.24
C VAL A 139 -28.99 -26.38 10.57
N ASP A 140 -29.86 -27.13 9.89
CA ASP A 140 -31.32 -27.10 10.10
C ASP A 140 -31.73 -27.61 11.50
N ASN A 141 -30.93 -28.50 12.10
CA ASN A 141 -31.29 -29.21 13.34
C ASN A 141 -30.37 -28.88 14.53
N CYS A 142 -29.37 -28.01 14.36
CA CYS A 142 -28.47 -27.60 15.45
C CYS A 142 -29.17 -26.79 16.56
N GLY A 143 -30.33 -26.20 16.24
CA GLY A 143 -31.12 -25.41 17.17
C GLY A 143 -30.69 -23.94 17.29
N ALA A 144 -29.86 -23.45 16.38
CA ALA A 144 -29.42 -22.07 16.34
C ALA A 144 -30.60 -21.11 16.12
N ASP A 145 -30.60 -20.00 16.87
CA ASP A 145 -31.37 -18.82 16.52
C ASP A 145 -30.47 -17.88 15.71
N TRP A 146 -30.76 -17.74 14.42
CA TRP A 146 -29.94 -16.97 13.49
C TRP A 146 -29.90 -15.47 13.80
N ASN A 147 -30.91 -14.95 14.51
CA ASN A 147 -30.89 -13.57 14.99
C ASN A 147 -29.95 -13.43 16.20
N GLU A 148 -29.91 -14.41 17.11
CA GLU A 148 -28.92 -14.43 18.20
C GLU A 148 -27.49 -14.60 17.66
N GLN A 149 -27.31 -15.39 16.60
CA GLN A 149 -26.02 -15.51 15.91
C GLN A 149 -25.58 -14.20 15.27
N ALA A 150 -26.49 -13.43 14.67
CA ALA A 150 -26.17 -12.11 14.12
C ALA A 150 -25.74 -11.12 15.22
N VAL A 151 -26.40 -11.17 16.40
CA VAL A 151 -25.97 -10.37 17.58
C VAL A 151 -24.57 -10.77 18.04
N ALA A 152 -24.29 -12.08 18.14
CA ALA A 152 -22.98 -12.58 18.54
C ALA A 152 -21.89 -12.21 17.53
N ALA A 153 -22.18 -12.28 16.23
CA ALA A 153 -21.25 -11.87 15.17
C ALA A 153 -20.95 -10.37 15.22
N ALA A 154 -21.97 -9.53 15.41
CA ALA A 154 -21.80 -8.09 15.60
C ALA A 154 -20.89 -7.79 16.81
N LEU A 155 -21.11 -8.45 17.95
CA LEU A 155 -20.27 -8.30 19.13
C LEU A 155 -18.82 -8.72 18.89
N GLN A 156 -18.60 -9.87 18.24
CA GLN A 156 -17.26 -10.34 17.89
C GLN A 156 -16.53 -9.34 16.99
N GLN A 157 -17.19 -8.77 15.98
CA GLN A 157 -16.57 -7.77 15.11
C GLN A 157 -16.14 -6.52 15.89
N LEU A 158 -16.97 -6.06 16.82
CA LEU A 158 -16.71 -4.90 17.66
C LEU A 158 -15.59 -5.12 18.71
N GLU A 159 -15.15 -6.37 18.94
CA GLU A 159 -13.98 -6.66 19.76
C GLU A 159 -12.67 -6.37 19.02
N PHE A 160 -12.65 -6.46 17.68
CA PHE A 160 -11.44 -6.37 16.87
C PHE A 160 -11.31 -5.09 16.06
N SER A 161 -12.42 -4.42 15.74
CA SER A 161 -12.42 -3.21 14.92
C SER A 161 -13.45 -2.20 15.37
N SER A 162 -13.09 -0.92 15.30
CA SER A 162 -14.05 0.18 15.37
C SER A 162 -14.79 0.35 14.04
N THR A 163 -16.11 0.45 14.09
CA THR A 163 -16.95 0.57 12.88
C THR A 163 -18.26 1.29 13.18
N SER A 164 -18.95 1.74 12.14
CA SER A 164 -20.26 2.38 12.27
C SER A 164 -21.39 1.35 12.21
N HIS A 165 -22.58 1.79 12.62
CA HIS A 165 -23.80 0.98 12.52
C HIS A 165 -24.02 0.46 11.10
N ASP A 166 -24.01 1.34 10.11
CA ASP A 166 -24.33 0.98 8.73
C ASP A 166 -23.21 0.16 8.10
N LYS A 167 -21.95 0.48 8.40
CA LYS A 167 -20.81 -0.29 7.90
C LYS A 167 -20.79 -1.72 8.47
N LEU A 168 -21.09 -1.90 9.75
CA LEU A 168 -21.19 -3.24 10.34
C LEU A 168 -22.32 -4.08 9.71
N ILE A 169 -23.46 -3.46 9.35
CA ILE A 169 -24.52 -4.16 8.62
C ILE A 169 -24.00 -4.64 7.27
N GLU A 170 -23.30 -3.79 6.51
CA GLU A 170 -22.72 -4.18 5.22
C GLU A 170 -21.68 -5.30 5.40
N GLU A 171 -20.82 -5.22 6.42
CA GLU A 171 -19.81 -6.25 6.70
C GLU A 171 -20.44 -7.62 7.03
N LEU A 172 -21.48 -7.64 7.87
CA LEU A 172 -22.19 -8.88 8.21
C LEU A 172 -22.93 -9.47 7.00
N VAL A 173 -23.41 -8.63 6.07
CA VAL A 173 -24.06 -9.11 4.84
C VAL A 173 -23.04 -9.62 3.82
N GLU A 174 -21.96 -8.86 3.59
CA GLU A 174 -20.98 -9.17 2.53
C GLU A 174 -20.01 -10.27 2.93
N TYR A 175 -19.53 -10.29 4.17
CA TYR A 175 -18.53 -11.24 4.65
C TYR A 175 -19.09 -12.26 5.63
N GLY A 176 -20.11 -11.88 6.40
CA GLY A 176 -20.79 -12.79 7.33
C GLY A 176 -21.86 -13.66 6.67
N GLU A 177 -22.24 -13.37 5.42
CA GLU A 177 -23.32 -14.05 4.68
C GLU A 177 -24.67 -14.06 5.45
N PHE A 178 -24.88 -13.07 6.34
CA PHE A 178 -26.16 -12.88 6.99
C PHE A 178 -27.15 -12.27 6.00
N THR A 179 -28.43 -12.63 6.12
CA THR A 179 -29.46 -11.86 5.42
C THR A 179 -29.48 -10.43 5.94
N ARG A 180 -29.88 -9.47 5.10
CA ARG A 180 -29.99 -8.05 5.50
C ARG A 180 -30.82 -7.87 6.78
N GLU A 181 -31.93 -8.58 6.90
CA GLU A 181 -32.81 -8.53 8.08
C GLU A 181 -32.12 -9.06 9.35
N GLN A 182 -31.33 -10.13 9.24
CA GLN A 182 -30.56 -10.66 10.37
C GLN A 182 -29.41 -9.71 10.77
N ALA A 183 -28.69 -9.15 9.80
CA ALA A 183 -27.62 -8.20 10.06
C ALA A 183 -28.16 -6.94 10.75
N GLU A 184 -29.24 -6.35 10.23
CA GLU A 184 -29.95 -5.23 10.86
C GLU A 184 -30.38 -5.60 12.29
N TYR A 185 -31.00 -6.76 12.48
CA TYR A 185 -31.39 -7.22 13.81
C TYR A 185 -30.17 -7.36 14.75
N GLY A 186 -29.08 -7.98 14.28
CA GLY A 186 -27.87 -8.21 15.06
C GLY A 186 -27.25 -6.90 15.55
N VAL A 187 -27.08 -5.95 14.63
CA VAL A 187 -26.50 -4.64 14.92
C VAL A 187 -27.41 -3.81 15.82
N GLU A 188 -28.73 -3.81 15.62
CA GLU A 188 -29.69 -3.10 16.48
C GLU A 188 -29.73 -3.66 17.92
N ASN A 189 -29.47 -4.96 18.10
CA ASN A 189 -29.62 -5.65 19.38
C ASN A 189 -28.29 -6.00 20.07
N CYS A 190 -27.14 -5.68 19.48
CA CYS A 190 -25.83 -5.90 20.11
C CYS A 190 -25.54 -4.94 21.28
N GLY A 191 -26.26 -3.82 21.37
CA GLY A 191 -26.11 -2.86 22.46
C GLY A 191 -24.85 -1.99 22.35
N ALA A 192 -24.26 -1.88 21.16
CA ALA A 192 -23.12 -1.01 20.90
C ALA A 192 -23.48 0.48 21.10
N ASP A 193 -22.54 1.22 21.69
CA ASP A 193 -22.57 2.68 21.70
C ASP A 193 -21.85 3.19 20.44
N TRP A 194 -22.62 3.61 19.45
CA TRP A 194 -22.08 4.07 18.16
C TRP A 194 -21.26 5.37 18.27
N SER A 195 -21.49 6.18 19.30
CA SER A 195 -20.67 7.35 19.56
C SER A 195 -19.33 6.95 20.16
N GLU A 196 -19.30 5.92 21.02
CA GLU A 196 -18.05 5.34 21.52
C GLU A 196 -17.25 4.69 20.39
N GLN A 197 -17.92 3.98 19.47
CA GLN A 197 -17.25 3.40 18.30
C GLN A 197 -16.64 4.46 17.39
N ALA A 198 -17.33 5.58 17.17
CA ALA A 198 -16.80 6.71 16.41
C ALA A 198 -15.55 7.31 17.09
N VAL A 199 -15.54 7.42 18.42
CA VAL A 199 -14.36 7.88 19.19
C VAL A 199 -13.18 6.93 19.00
N LYS A 200 -13.39 5.60 19.05
CA LYS A 200 -12.33 4.61 18.81
C LYS A 200 -11.79 4.71 17.38
N ALA A 201 -12.66 4.83 16.39
CA ALA A 201 -12.27 4.99 14.99
C ALA A 201 -11.44 6.25 14.75
N ALA A 202 -11.82 7.37 15.40
CA ALA A 202 -11.02 8.59 15.36
C ALA A 202 -9.63 8.37 15.96
N GLN A 203 -9.55 7.75 17.14
CA GLN A 203 -8.28 7.46 17.82
C GLN A 203 -7.37 6.57 16.97
N GLU A 204 -7.90 5.48 16.41
CA GLU A 204 -7.18 4.57 15.53
C GLU A 204 -6.66 5.31 14.28
N SER A 205 -7.49 6.14 13.65
CA SER A 205 -7.08 6.92 12.46
C SER A 205 -5.97 7.93 12.77
N LEU A 206 -6.07 8.60 13.94
CA LEU A 206 -5.08 9.57 14.41
C LEU A 206 -3.73 8.92 14.78
N GLU A 207 -3.65 7.60 15.01
CA GLU A 207 -2.36 6.93 15.18
C GLU A 207 -1.55 6.93 13.87
N TYR A 208 -2.21 6.76 12.73
CA TYR A 208 -1.56 6.63 11.43
C TYR A 208 -1.28 7.95 10.72
N SER A 209 -2.19 8.92 10.84
CA SER A 209 -2.12 10.18 10.09
C SER A 209 -2.49 11.39 10.96
N ALA A 210 -1.95 12.55 10.62
CA ALA A 210 -2.36 13.82 11.22
C ALA A 210 -3.61 14.38 10.52
N TYR A 211 -4.60 14.78 11.31
CA TYR A 211 -5.84 15.37 10.82
C TYR A 211 -6.14 16.69 11.51
N SER A 212 -6.79 17.61 10.79
CA SER A 212 -7.54 18.68 11.43
C SER A 212 -8.82 18.11 12.08
N ARG A 213 -9.46 18.90 12.95
CA ARG A 213 -10.75 18.49 13.53
C ARG A 213 -11.78 18.20 12.44
N ASP A 214 -11.90 19.09 11.46
CA ASP A 214 -12.89 18.96 10.39
C ASP A 214 -12.51 17.85 9.41
N GLY A 215 -11.21 17.68 9.11
CA GLY A 215 -10.72 16.53 8.34
C GLY A 215 -11.00 15.20 9.03
N MET A 216 -10.95 15.15 10.36
CA MET A 216 -11.34 13.95 11.10
C MET A 216 -12.85 13.67 11.02
N VAL A 217 -13.68 14.71 11.03
CA VAL A 217 -15.13 14.53 10.81
C VAL A 217 -15.38 13.99 9.40
N GLU A 218 -14.73 14.55 8.39
CA GLU A 218 -14.83 14.10 6.98
C GLU A 218 -14.40 12.65 6.82
N GLU A 219 -13.25 12.26 7.36
CA GLU A 219 -12.74 10.89 7.32
C GLU A 219 -13.77 9.89 7.89
N LEU A 220 -14.35 10.18 9.06
CA LEU A 220 -15.32 9.31 9.72
C LEU A 220 -16.64 9.20 8.95
N VAL A 221 -17.08 10.27 8.31
CA VAL A 221 -18.31 10.26 7.49
C VAL A 221 -18.08 9.53 6.17
N GLU A 222 -17.01 9.84 5.47
CA GLU A 222 -16.79 9.33 4.11
C GLU A 222 -16.29 7.89 4.07
N TYR A 223 -15.37 7.50 4.97
CA TYR A 223 -14.72 6.19 4.93
C TYR A 223 -15.24 5.19 5.96
N TYR A 224 -15.82 5.70 7.05
CA TYR A 224 -16.37 4.86 8.12
C TYR A 224 -17.90 4.88 8.18
N MET A 225 -18.58 5.72 7.38
CA MET A 225 -20.04 5.82 7.32
C MET A 225 -20.69 6.17 8.66
N PHE A 226 -19.98 6.88 9.54
CA PHE A 226 -20.62 7.46 10.72
C PHE A 226 -21.57 8.58 10.32
N THR A 227 -22.58 8.82 11.14
CA THR A 227 -23.43 10.00 10.96
C THR A 227 -22.64 11.27 11.29
N ASP A 228 -23.01 12.41 10.70
CA ASP A 228 -22.39 13.71 10.99
C ASP A 228 -22.36 14.02 12.50
N GLU A 229 -23.38 13.59 13.25
CA GLU A 229 -23.46 13.81 14.69
C GLU A 229 -22.45 12.95 15.46
N GLN A 230 -22.30 11.67 15.09
CA GLN A 230 -21.32 10.77 15.69
C GLN A 230 -19.88 11.19 15.36
N ALA A 231 -19.63 11.59 14.12
CA ALA A 231 -18.31 12.06 13.69
C ALA A 231 -17.89 13.35 14.41
N GLN A 232 -18.81 14.32 14.53
CA GLN A 232 -18.56 15.53 15.32
C GLN A 232 -18.32 15.21 16.80
N TYR A 233 -19.14 14.34 17.38
CA TYR A 233 -18.95 13.88 18.75
C TYR A 233 -17.58 13.22 18.92
N ALA A 234 -17.17 12.37 17.99
CA ALA A 234 -15.88 11.70 18.03
C ALA A 234 -14.71 12.67 17.97
N ALA A 235 -14.70 13.61 17.01
CA ALA A 235 -13.68 14.64 16.95
C ALA A 235 -13.60 15.44 18.26
N ASP A 236 -14.75 15.80 18.85
CA ASP A 236 -14.76 16.57 20.09
C ASP A 236 -14.37 15.76 21.35
N ASN A 237 -14.41 14.42 21.29
CA ASN A 237 -14.23 13.54 22.46
C ASN A 237 -13.09 12.50 22.31
N CYS A 238 -12.34 12.51 21.20
CA CYS A 238 -11.20 11.61 20.98
C CYS A 238 -10.01 11.87 21.91
N GLY A 239 -9.98 13.03 22.59
CA GLY A 239 -8.98 13.37 23.59
C GLY A 239 -7.65 13.86 23.00
N VAL A 240 -7.62 14.15 21.70
CA VAL A 240 -6.45 14.70 21.02
C VAL A 240 -6.32 16.20 21.27
N ASP A 241 -5.08 16.69 21.27
CA ASP A 241 -4.81 18.12 21.15
C ASP A 241 -4.70 18.48 19.66
N TRP A 242 -5.63 19.30 19.19
CA TRP A 242 -5.68 19.69 17.78
C TRP A 242 -4.52 20.60 17.36
N ASP A 243 -3.91 21.33 18.31
CA ASP A 243 -2.72 22.12 18.03
C ASP A 243 -1.50 21.19 17.85
N GLU A 244 -1.43 20.08 18.60
CA GLU A 244 -0.41 19.04 18.39
C GLU A 244 -0.58 18.31 17.06
N GLN A 245 -1.82 18.05 16.62
CA GLN A 245 -2.07 17.46 15.29
C GLN A 245 -1.63 18.38 14.16
N ALA A 246 -1.92 19.68 14.27
CA ALA A 246 -1.46 20.69 13.31
C ALA A 246 0.08 20.73 13.23
N LEU A 247 0.76 20.70 14.38
CA LEU A 247 2.21 20.64 14.47
C LEU A 247 2.79 19.36 13.87
N ARG A 248 2.17 18.20 14.14
CA ARG A 248 2.55 16.91 13.56
C ARG A 248 2.42 16.95 12.04
N TYR A 249 1.31 17.44 11.51
CA TYR A 249 1.08 17.57 10.07
C TYR A 249 2.21 18.35 9.39
N VAL A 250 2.59 19.52 9.92
CA VAL A 250 3.69 20.33 9.36
C VAL A 250 5.03 19.60 9.44
N THR A 251 5.32 18.96 10.57
CA THR A 251 6.58 18.25 10.80
C THR A 251 6.75 17.08 9.83
N GLU A 252 5.70 16.27 9.65
CA GLU A 252 5.70 15.16 8.70
C GLU A 252 5.78 15.67 7.26
N THR A 253 5.06 16.74 6.91
CA THR A 253 5.11 17.32 5.56
C THR A 253 6.52 17.77 5.18
N LEU A 254 7.18 18.52 6.07
CA LEU A 254 8.52 19.05 5.85
C LEU A 254 9.63 17.98 5.82
N GLU A 255 9.35 16.76 6.29
CA GLU A 255 10.28 15.64 6.17
C GLU A 255 10.39 15.15 4.71
N TYR A 256 9.30 15.23 3.95
CA TYR A 256 9.23 14.72 2.58
C TYR A 256 9.24 15.80 1.50
N SER A 257 8.73 16.99 1.79
CA SER A 257 8.62 18.08 0.83
C SER A 257 9.05 19.41 1.47
N PRO A 258 10.09 20.09 0.96
CA PRO A 258 10.40 21.43 1.41
C PRO A 258 9.28 22.38 1.00
N ASP A 259 9.00 23.36 1.85
CA ASP A 259 7.91 24.31 1.65
C ASP A 259 8.23 25.62 2.39
N SER A 260 7.56 26.71 2.00
CA SER A 260 7.67 28.00 2.65
C SER A 260 6.73 28.10 3.85
N TYR A 261 7.03 29.07 4.72
CA TYR A 261 6.18 29.39 5.86
C TYR A 261 4.74 29.73 5.41
N ASP A 262 4.63 30.61 4.41
CA ASP A 262 3.33 31.10 3.92
C ASP A 262 2.61 30.00 3.10
N GLY A 263 3.35 29.20 2.34
CA GLY A 263 2.84 28.05 1.58
C GLY A 263 2.15 27.04 2.49
N LEU A 264 2.86 26.53 3.50
CA LEU A 264 2.29 25.61 4.50
C LEU A 264 1.11 26.22 5.25
N TYR A 265 1.24 27.46 5.72
CA TYR A 265 0.18 28.14 6.46
C TYR A 265 -1.12 28.19 5.64
N GLN A 266 -1.04 28.58 4.36
CA GLN A 266 -2.23 28.65 3.51
C GLN A 266 -2.75 27.26 3.15
N ALA A 267 -1.87 26.33 2.82
CA ALA A 267 -2.28 24.98 2.43
C ALA A 267 -3.10 24.30 3.55
N MET A 268 -2.66 24.44 4.81
CA MET A 268 -3.36 23.92 5.98
C MET A 268 -4.80 24.41 6.10
N ILE A 269 -5.05 25.68 5.76
CA ILE A 269 -6.37 26.31 5.86
C ILE A 269 -7.24 25.94 4.66
N ASP A 270 -6.69 26.07 3.45
CA ASP A 270 -7.46 25.95 2.21
C ASP A 270 -7.78 24.51 1.83
N TYR A 271 -6.90 23.55 2.18
CA TYR A 271 -7.02 22.16 1.75
C TYR A 271 -7.19 21.15 2.87
N TYR A 272 -6.65 21.42 4.06
CA TYR A 272 -6.61 20.43 5.15
C TYR A 272 -7.53 20.76 6.33
N GLY A 273 -8.29 21.86 6.25
CA GLY A 273 -9.34 22.19 7.22
C GLY A 273 -8.86 22.62 8.61
N PHE A 274 -7.59 23.01 8.75
CA PHE A 274 -7.08 23.59 9.99
C PHE A 274 -7.60 25.01 10.18
N THR A 275 -7.77 25.43 11.44
CA THR A 275 -8.05 26.84 11.72
C THR A 275 -6.80 27.69 11.45
N ALA A 276 -6.99 28.98 11.16
CA ALA A 276 -5.87 29.91 11.01
C ALA A 276 -4.98 29.96 12.27
N GLU A 277 -5.56 29.77 13.45
CA GLU A 277 -4.84 29.77 14.72
C GLU A 277 -3.98 28.51 14.88
N GLN A 278 -4.50 27.34 14.47
CA GLN A 278 -3.76 26.07 14.45
C GLN A 278 -2.65 26.07 13.40
N ALA A 279 -2.95 26.56 12.20
CA ALA A 279 -1.96 26.69 11.13
C ALA A 279 -0.80 27.59 11.57
N GLN A 280 -1.12 28.78 12.12
CA GLN A 280 -0.14 29.70 12.67
C GLN A 280 0.69 29.06 13.79
N TYR A 281 0.03 28.40 14.75
CA TYR A 281 0.72 27.70 15.82
C TYR A 281 1.69 26.63 15.29
N ALA A 282 1.26 25.81 14.34
CA ALA A 282 2.06 24.74 13.79
C ALA A 282 3.32 25.25 13.08
N VAL A 283 3.17 26.22 12.16
CA VAL A 283 4.33 26.77 11.44
C VAL A 283 5.28 27.53 12.38
N ASP A 284 4.77 28.21 13.42
CA ASP A 284 5.60 28.88 14.42
C ASP A 284 6.41 27.91 15.29
N ASN A 285 5.89 26.70 15.53
CA ASN A 285 6.43 25.76 16.52
C ASN A 285 7.03 24.48 15.90
N CYS A 286 6.99 24.31 14.58
CA CYS A 286 7.57 23.15 13.87
C CYS A 286 9.10 23.04 13.98
N GLY A 287 9.77 24.12 14.40
CA GLY A 287 11.23 24.14 14.53
C GLY A 287 11.98 24.16 13.21
N ALA A 288 11.29 24.42 12.09
CA ALA A 288 11.92 24.56 10.79
C ALA A 288 12.86 25.77 10.76
N ASP A 289 14.04 25.58 10.17
CA ASP A 289 14.85 26.68 9.66
C ASP A 289 14.37 27.02 8.25
N TRP A 290 13.65 28.12 8.11
CA TRP A 290 13.06 28.51 6.83
C TRP A 290 14.08 28.86 5.75
N ASN A 291 15.31 29.22 6.12
CA ASN A 291 16.38 29.38 5.14
C ASN A 291 16.86 28.01 4.65
N GLU A 292 16.92 27.01 5.53
CA GLU A 292 17.24 25.63 5.14
C GLU A 292 16.16 25.04 4.23
N GLN A 293 14.87 25.30 4.51
CA GLN A 293 13.78 24.87 3.63
C GLN A 293 13.87 25.51 2.24
N ALA A 294 14.17 26.80 2.16
CA ALA A 294 14.38 27.47 0.88
C ALA A 294 15.58 26.88 0.09
N VAL A 295 16.68 26.54 0.77
CA VAL A 295 17.83 25.85 0.14
C VAL A 295 17.42 24.49 -0.40
N LYS A 296 16.64 23.70 0.36
CA LYS A 296 16.14 22.39 -0.10
C LYS A 296 15.21 22.53 -1.31
N ALA A 297 14.29 23.49 -1.30
CA ALA A 297 13.42 23.78 -2.44
C ALA A 297 14.24 24.15 -3.68
N ALA A 298 15.23 25.02 -3.54
CA ALA A 298 16.14 25.39 -4.62
C ALA A 298 16.89 24.17 -5.20
N GLN A 299 17.36 23.28 -4.34
CA GLN A 299 18.03 22.04 -4.76
C GLN A 299 17.10 21.12 -5.52
N VAL A 300 15.87 20.94 -5.03
CA VAL A 300 14.84 20.15 -5.73
C VAL A 300 14.55 20.75 -7.11
N ALA A 301 14.36 22.06 -7.24
CA ALA A 301 14.14 22.70 -8.54
C ALA A 301 15.28 22.43 -9.54
N LEU A 302 16.53 22.53 -9.09
CA LEU A 302 17.73 22.28 -9.90
C LEU A 302 17.90 20.80 -10.31
N GLU A 303 17.33 19.85 -9.56
CA GLU A 303 17.28 18.44 -9.97
C GLU A 303 16.38 18.24 -11.19
N TYR A 304 15.29 19.01 -11.30
CA TYR A 304 14.29 18.85 -12.38
C TYR A 304 14.59 19.67 -13.63
N SER A 305 15.13 20.89 -13.51
CA SER A 305 15.38 21.79 -14.65
C SER A 305 16.70 22.53 -14.52
N ALA A 306 17.19 23.12 -15.60
CA ALA A 306 18.23 24.14 -15.53
C ALA A 306 17.62 25.48 -15.10
N TYR A 307 18.33 26.24 -14.28
CA TYR A 307 17.93 27.59 -13.87
C TYR A 307 19.12 28.55 -13.88
N SER A 308 18.86 29.80 -14.28
CA SER A 308 19.74 30.92 -13.93
C SER A 308 19.57 31.32 -12.46
N TYR A 309 20.50 32.12 -11.95
CA TYR A 309 20.37 32.71 -10.61
C TYR A 309 19.05 33.46 -10.47
N THR A 310 18.70 34.28 -11.47
CA THR A 310 17.51 35.14 -11.43
C THR A 310 16.24 34.33 -11.55
N ASP A 311 16.20 33.31 -12.40
CA ASP A 311 15.00 32.50 -12.56
C ASP A 311 14.74 31.61 -11.36
N LEU A 312 15.78 31.01 -10.77
CA LEU A 312 15.62 30.24 -9.53
C LEU A 312 15.14 31.14 -8.38
N TYR A 313 15.67 32.38 -8.30
CA TYR A 313 15.18 33.36 -7.33
C TYR A 313 13.69 33.67 -7.54
N ASN A 314 13.27 33.92 -8.78
CA ASN A 314 11.88 34.23 -9.10
C ASN A 314 10.97 33.03 -8.83
N GLU A 315 11.41 31.81 -9.13
CA GLU A 315 10.69 30.57 -8.84
C GLU A 315 10.33 30.50 -7.34
N LEU A 316 11.35 30.65 -6.49
CA LEU A 316 11.20 30.56 -5.04
C LEU A 316 10.27 31.65 -4.47
N VAL A 317 10.28 32.86 -5.04
CA VAL A 317 9.46 33.98 -4.55
C VAL A 317 8.04 33.94 -5.09
N GLU A 318 7.88 33.74 -6.40
CA GLU A 318 6.59 33.89 -7.08
C GLU A 318 5.73 32.62 -6.99
N TYR A 319 6.35 31.44 -6.96
CA TYR A 319 5.65 30.16 -6.99
C TYR A 319 5.72 29.43 -5.65
N ASP A 320 6.90 29.36 -5.02
CA ASP A 320 7.06 28.62 -3.76
C ASP A 320 6.73 29.45 -2.51
N GLY A 321 6.58 30.77 -2.65
CA GLY A 321 6.14 31.65 -1.57
C GLY A 321 7.21 31.96 -0.52
N PHE A 322 8.49 31.77 -0.82
CA PHE A 322 9.57 32.21 0.05
C PHE A 322 9.71 33.74 0.04
N THR A 323 10.16 34.30 1.17
CA THR A 323 10.51 35.73 1.23
C THR A 323 11.72 36.03 0.34
N GLU A 324 11.84 37.28 -0.14
CA GLU A 324 12.99 37.72 -0.94
C GLU A 324 14.35 37.43 -0.24
N GLU A 325 14.40 37.57 1.09
CA GLU A 325 15.60 37.28 1.87
C GLU A 325 15.94 35.78 1.90
N GLN A 326 14.93 34.91 2.06
CA GLN A 326 15.10 33.45 2.03
C GLN A 326 15.46 32.94 0.63
N ALA A 327 14.80 33.46 -0.41
CA ALA A 327 15.12 33.11 -1.80
C ALA A 327 16.55 33.54 -2.15
N THR A 328 16.96 34.75 -1.79
CA THR A 328 18.35 35.20 -1.96
C THR A 328 19.32 34.27 -1.24
N TYR A 329 19.04 33.96 0.04
CA TYR A 329 19.85 33.05 0.81
C TYR A 329 19.93 31.66 0.15
N ALA A 330 18.81 31.13 -0.33
CA ALA A 330 18.74 29.82 -0.96
C ALA A 330 19.57 29.75 -2.23
N VAL A 331 19.40 30.70 -3.15
CA VAL A 331 20.15 30.74 -4.39
C VAL A 331 21.65 30.90 -4.11
N ASP A 332 22.04 31.71 -3.12
CA ASP A 332 23.44 31.86 -2.69
C ASP A 332 24.04 30.59 -2.05
N ASN A 333 23.22 29.72 -1.45
CA ASN A 333 23.68 28.59 -0.62
C ASN A 333 23.24 27.20 -1.14
N CYS A 334 22.54 27.13 -2.27
CA CYS A 334 22.07 25.86 -2.86
C CYS A 334 23.21 24.98 -3.39
N GLY A 335 24.38 25.58 -3.65
CA GLY A 335 25.56 24.89 -4.15
C GLY A 335 25.62 24.78 -5.67
N ALA A 336 24.77 25.49 -6.40
CA ALA A 336 24.78 25.53 -7.85
C ALA A 336 26.10 26.10 -8.40
N ASP A 337 26.66 25.43 -9.41
CA ASP A 337 27.61 26.05 -10.33
C ASP A 337 26.83 26.65 -11.49
N TRP A 338 26.75 27.98 -11.54
CA TRP A 338 25.96 28.68 -12.55
C TRP A 338 26.47 28.48 -13.98
N ASN A 339 27.76 28.18 -14.16
CA ASN A 339 28.29 27.81 -15.48
C ASN A 339 27.82 26.41 -15.90
N GLU A 340 27.67 25.49 -14.94
CA GLU A 340 27.11 24.16 -15.19
C GLU A 340 25.61 24.23 -15.49
N GLN A 341 24.87 25.09 -14.78
CA GLN A 341 23.45 25.32 -15.08
C GLN A 341 23.24 25.93 -16.46
N ALA A 342 24.04 26.94 -16.84
CA ALA A 342 23.98 27.51 -18.19
C ALA A 342 24.32 26.46 -19.27
N LEU A 343 25.31 25.61 -19.01
CA LEU A 343 25.68 24.52 -19.91
C LEU A 343 24.54 23.50 -20.05
N LYS A 344 23.89 23.12 -18.95
CA LYS A 344 22.71 22.24 -18.94
C LYS A 344 21.58 22.84 -19.76
N ALA A 345 21.23 24.11 -19.54
CA ALA A 345 20.21 24.83 -20.32
C ALA A 345 20.54 24.85 -21.82
N ALA A 346 21.81 25.14 -22.17
CA ALA A 346 22.24 25.14 -23.56
C ALA A 346 22.07 23.77 -24.23
N GLN A 347 22.39 22.70 -23.52
CA GLN A 347 22.21 21.33 -24.00
C GLN A 347 20.74 20.97 -24.16
N GLU A 348 19.90 21.31 -23.18
CA GLU A 348 18.45 21.12 -23.25
C GLU A 348 17.87 21.85 -24.47
N THR A 349 18.22 23.12 -24.71
CA THR A 349 17.75 23.86 -25.90
C THR A 349 18.14 23.16 -27.20
N LEU A 350 19.39 22.71 -27.32
CA LEU A 350 19.90 22.02 -28.52
C LEU A 350 19.26 20.64 -28.76
N GLU A 351 18.72 19.99 -27.73
CA GLU A 351 17.96 18.74 -27.88
C GLU A 351 16.59 18.97 -28.55
N TYR A 352 16.01 20.17 -28.40
CA TYR A 352 14.67 20.47 -28.90
C TYR A 352 14.65 21.32 -30.17
N THR A 353 15.62 22.22 -30.36
CA THR A 353 15.62 23.17 -31.48
C THR A 353 17.03 23.35 -32.04
N PRO A 354 17.24 23.20 -33.36
CA PRO A 354 18.51 23.56 -33.98
C PRO A 354 18.79 25.06 -33.80
N CYS A 355 19.97 25.40 -33.29
CA CYS A 355 20.34 26.79 -33.03
C CYS A 355 21.73 27.11 -33.57
N SER A 356 21.91 28.36 -34.02
CA SER A 356 23.23 28.90 -34.26
C SER A 356 23.92 29.26 -32.94
N TYR A 357 25.23 29.50 -33.01
CA TYR A 357 26.00 29.98 -31.86
C TYR A 357 25.40 31.27 -31.28
N SER A 358 25.06 32.25 -32.14
CA SER A 358 24.53 33.53 -31.69
C SER A 358 23.13 33.39 -31.12
N ASP A 359 22.30 32.54 -31.72
CA ASP A 359 20.92 32.37 -31.28
C ASP A 359 20.87 31.68 -29.92
N LEU A 360 21.69 30.65 -29.71
CA LEU A 360 21.79 30.00 -28.41
C LEU A 360 22.32 30.96 -27.34
N TYR A 361 23.34 31.76 -27.67
CA TYR A 361 23.85 32.79 -26.76
C TYR A 361 22.79 33.83 -26.39
N THR A 362 22.02 34.30 -27.38
CA THR A 362 20.92 35.25 -27.16
C THR A 362 19.80 34.63 -26.35
N ASN A 363 19.45 33.36 -26.61
CA ASN A 363 18.44 32.64 -25.83
C ASN A 363 18.82 32.59 -24.34
N LEU A 364 20.04 32.16 -24.03
CA LEU A 364 20.52 32.04 -22.66
C LEU A 364 20.58 33.39 -21.92
N THR A 365 20.91 34.49 -22.62
CA THR A 365 21.06 35.81 -22.00
C THR A 365 19.77 36.62 -21.91
N GLU A 366 18.94 36.61 -22.95
CA GLU A 366 17.74 37.46 -23.02
C GLU A 366 16.49 36.77 -22.49
N TYR A 367 16.44 35.44 -22.55
CA TYR A 367 15.26 34.66 -22.17
C TYR A 367 15.48 33.85 -20.90
N ASP A 368 16.64 33.21 -20.74
CA ASP A 368 16.92 32.34 -19.60
C ASP A 368 17.72 33.03 -18.49
N GLY A 369 17.93 34.34 -18.58
CA GLY A 369 18.48 35.15 -17.48
C GLY A 369 19.93 34.89 -17.07
N PHE A 370 20.71 34.13 -17.85
CA PHE A 370 22.14 33.90 -17.56
C PHE A 370 22.98 35.15 -17.85
N THR A 371 24.08 35.31 -17.11
CA THR A 371 25.03 36.39 -17.41
C THR A 371 25.73 36.14 -18.75
N GLU A 372 26.20 37.22 -19.40
CA GLU A 372 26.98 37.11 -20.64
C GLU A 372 28.15 36.11 -20.53
N GLU A 373 28.81 36.08 -19.37
CA GLU A 373 29.95 35.20 -19.10
C GLU A 373 29.53 33.72 -18.98
N GLN A 374 28.39 33.45 -18.34
CA GLN A 374 27.82 32.11 -18.20
C GLN A 374 27.28 31.58 -19.53
N ALA A 375 26.56 32.41 -20.27
CA ALA A 375 26.07 32.07 -21.60
C ALA A 375 27.24 31.81 -22.57
N GLN A 376 28.25 32.67 -22.57
CA GLN A 376 29.47 32.46 -23.37
C GLN A 376 30.13 31.13 -23.01
N TYR A 377 30.31 30.84 -21.71
CA TYR A 377 30.85 29.56 -21.27
C TYR A 377 30.00 28.38 -21.76
N ALA A 378 28.68 28.45 -21.62
CA ALA A 378 27.77 27.38 -22.00
C ALA A 378 27.84 27.09 -23.51
N VAL A 379 27.73 28.11 -24.36
CA VAL A 379 27.78 27.95 -25.82
C VAL A 379 29.17 27.43 -26.25
N ASP A 380 30.25 27.90 -25.64
CA ASP A 380 31.61 27.41 -25.94
C ASP A 380 31.83 25.94 -25.54
N ASN A 381 31.11 25.44 -24.53
CA ASN A 381 31.33 24.13 -23.92
C ASN A 381 30.18 23.12 -24.12
N CYS A 382 29.09 23.50 -24.79
CA CYS A 382 27.92 22.65 -25.05
C CYS A 382 28.23 21.43 -25.93
N GLY A 383 29.34 21.48 -26.68
CA GLY A 383 29.76 20.39 -27.55
C GLY A 383 29.04 20.35 -28.90
N ALA A 384 28.28 21.40 -29.23
CA ALA A 384 27.61 21.52 -30.52
C ALA A 384 28.63 21.55 -31.69
N ASP A 385 28.34 20.79 -32.73
CA ASP A 385 28.92 21.02 -34.05
C ASP A 385 28.02 22.00 -34.80
N TRP A 386 28.47 23.24 -34.92
CA TRP A 386 27.67 24.31 -35.55
C TRP A 386 27.38 24.05 -37.03
N ASN A 387 28.19 23.26 -37.72
CA ASN A 387 27.88 22.83 -39.10
C ASN A 387 26.75 21.80 -39.12
N GLU A 388 26.70 20.92 -38.12
CA GLU A 388 25.60 19.97 -37.94
C GLU A 388 24.31 20.68 -37.55
N GLN A 389 24.37 21.66 -36.64
CA GLN A 389 23.22 22.48 -36.27
C GLN A 389 22.65 23.26 -37.46
N ALA A 390 23.51 23.83 -38.31
CA ALA A 390 23.07 24.50 -39.54
C ALA A 390 22.38 23.53 -40.51
N LEU A 391 22.88 22.29 -40.62
CA LEU A 391 22.27 21.26 -41.45
C LEU A 391 20.89 20.83 -40.89
N LEU A 392 20.76 20.67 -39.57
CA LEU A 392 19.48 20.36 -38.94
C LEU A 392 18.47 21.49 -39.16
N ALA A 393 18.85 22.75 -38.94
CA ALA A 393 18.00 23.90 -39.22
C ALA A 393 17.56 23.95 -40.69
N ALA A 394 18.48 23.67 -41.62
CA ALA A 394 18.18 23.62 -43.04
C ALA A 394 17.20 22.49 -43.40
N GLN A 395 17.33 21.33 -42.75
CA GLN A 395 16.41 20.21 -42.91
C GLN A 395 15.02 20.55 -42.39
N ASP A 396 14.92 21.20 -41.23
CA ASP A 396 13.65 21.68 -40.66
C ASP A 396 12.96 22.65 -41.63
N TYR A 397 13.69 23.62 -42.20
CA TYR A 397 13.12 24.49 -43.24
C TYR A 397 12.61 23.73 -44.45
N MET A 398 13.35 22.73 -44.93
CA MET A 398 12.94 21.91 -46.07
C MET A 398 11.74 21.00 -45.77
N GLU A 399 11.52 20.65 -44.50
CA GLU A 399 10.33 19.93 -44.09
C GLU A 399 9.07 20.81 -44.14
N TYR A 400 9.19 22.08 -43.73
CA TYR A 400 8.04 22.98 -43.58
C TYR A 400 7.79 23.90 -44.78
N LEU A 401 8.77 24.13 -45.64
CA LEU A 401 8.68 25.09 -46.75
C LEU A 401 8.96 24.43 -48.11
N ASP A 402 8.04 24.64 -49.05
CA ASP A 402 8.17 24.19 -50.44
C ASP A 402 9.03 25.16 -51.29
N ASP A 403 9.62 24.63 -52.37
CA ASP A 403 10.33 25.38 -53.41
C ASP A 403 11.51 26.25 -52.92
N LEU A 404 12.17 25.85 -51.83
CA LEU A 404 13.39 26.51 -51.34
C LEU A 404 14.52 26.41 -52.37
N THR A 405 15.11 27.56 -52.69
CA THR A 405 16.32 27.65 -53.53
C THR A 405 17.56 27.75 -52.64
N ARG A 406 18.73 27.42 -53.20
CA ARG A 406 20.04 27.63 -52.56
C ARG A 406 20.15 29.03 -51.92
N ASP A 407 19.90 30.08 -52.71
CA ASP A 407 20.03 31.46 -52.24
C ASP A 407 19.02 31.80 -51.12
N THR A 408 17.80 31.26 -51.20
CA THR A 408 16.78 31.46 -50.17
C THR A 408 17.18 30.80 -48.86
N LEU A 409 17.65 29.55 -48.91
CA LEU A 409 18.03 28.78 -47.73
C LEU A 409 19.28 29.37 -47.05
N LEU A 410 20.27 29.82 -47.84
CA LEU A 410 21.41 30.58 -47.31
C LEU A 410 20.94 31.82 -46.54
N THR A 411 20.05 32.61 -47.13
CA THR A 411 19.52 33.82 -46.49
C THR A 411 18.79 33.53 -45.18
N MET A 412 18.05 32.40 -45.10
CA MET A 412 17.35 31.99 -43.88
C MET A 412 18.32 31.56 -42.78
N LEU A 413 19.31 30.73 -43.11
CA LEU A 413 20.31 30.30 -42.14
C LEU A 413 21.16 31.49 -41.64
N GLU A 414 21.53 32.42 -42.50
CA GLU A 414 22.22 33.66 -42.11
C GLU A 414 21.32 34.55 -41.21
N PHE A 415 20.01 34.55 -41.45
CA PHE A 415 19.05 35.27 -40.61
C PHE A 415 18.94 34.65 -39.22
N ASP A 416 19.00 33.32 -39.12
CA ASP A 416 19.07 32.55 -37.86
C ASP A 416 20.50 32.54 -37.27
N GLY A 417 21.37 33.46 -37.70
CA GLY A 417 22.67 33.70 -37.08
C GLY A 417 23.76 32.69 -37.40
N PHE A 418 23.53 31.73 -38.31
CA PHE A 418 24.62 30.89 -38.83
C PHE A 418 25.61 31.73 -39.66
N THR A 419 26.89 31.42 -39.54
CA THR A 419 27.93 32.05 -40.38
C THR A 419 27.77 31.64 -41.85
N ASP A 420 28.24 32.49 -42.77
CA ASP A 420 28.26 32.19 -44.22
C ASP A 420 28.84 30.79 -44.49
N GLU A 421 29.94 30.41 -43.83
CA GLU A 421 30.55 29.08 -44.01
C GLU A 421 29.67 27.92 -43.52
N GLN A 422 28.95 28.09 -42.41
CA GLN A 422 28.04 27.07 -41.87
C GLN A 422 26.78 26.92 -42.74
N ALA A 423 26.23 28.04 -43.21
CA ALA A 423 25.10 28.05 -44.12
C ALA A 423 25.47 27.39 -45.47
N GLU A 424 26.62 27.75 -46.04
CA GLU A 424 27.14 27.10 -47.26
C GLU A 424 27.33 25.59 -47.06
N TYR A 425 27.92 25.18 -45.93
CA TYR A 425 28.09 23.77 -45.61
C TYR A 425 26.74 23.02 -45.60
N ALA A 426 25.74 23.55 -44.90
CA ALA A 426 24.42 22.92 -44.77
C ALA A 426 23.74 22.75 -46.14
N VAL A 427 23.74 23.80 -46.96
CA VAL A 427 23.11 23.79 -48.29
C VAL A 427 23.84 22.84 -49.25
N ASP A 428 25.18 22.75 -49.17
CA ASP A 428 25.98 21.80 -49.94
C ASP A 428 25.67 20.34 -49.56
N GLN A 429 25.49 20.03 -48.26
CA GLN A 429 25.11 18.69 -47.81
C GLN A 429 23.73 18.26 -48.32
N LEU A 430 22.83 19.22 -48.55
CA LEU A 430 21.50 18.99 -49.11
C LEU A 430 21.50 18.89 -50.65
N GLY A 431 22.63 19.15 -51.31
CA GLY A 431 22.81 18.99 -52.75
C GLY A 431 22.19 20.10 -53.61
N LEU A 432 22.02 21.30 -53.05
CA LEU A 432 21.42 22.47 -53.68
C LEU A 432 22.41 23.38 -54.41
#